data_AF-A0A972TZI6-F1
#
_entry.id   AF-A0A972TZI6-F1
#
_cell.length_a   1.000
_cell.length_b   1.000
_cell.length_c   1.000
_cell.angle_alpha   90.00
_cell.angle_beta   90.00
_cell.angle_gamma   90.00
#
_symmetry.space_group_name_H-M   'P 1'
#
loop_
_entity.id
_entity.type
_entity.pdbx_description
1 polymer ?
#
loop_
_entity_poly.entity_id
_entity_poly.type
_entity_poly.pdbx_seq_one_letter_code
_entity_poly.pdbx_strand_id
1 'polypeptide(L)'
;MRCIEDGMRGWHPPQAMSLNAWLQNVWTESWPERMPASDILRTSLWYRLSSEIHPPSPFERDLGLCSLLDENYGVMIRHGIEPAAGFPSTPLVEWRREISRAFKVGLNREGFFHPAELPILVSGAISTNDELCPGKISLSGFESPAPIEKDLFSLLEKKADVEHCEAQRGKPEALRAV
;
A
#
# COMPACT_ATOMS: atom_id res chain seq x y z
N MET A 1 7.61 -2.25 -28.18
CA MET A 1 6.18 -2.20 -28.54
C MET A 1 5.93 -3.15 -29.71
N ARG A 2 4.88 -3.98 -29.67
CA ARG A 2 4.47 -4.82 -30.81
C ARG A 2 3.33 -4.13 -31.56
N CYS A 3 3.49 -3.98 -32.87
CA CYS A 3 2.42 -3.55 -33.78
C CYS A 3 1.39 -4.68 -33.85
N ILE A 4 0.09 -4.35 -33.87
CA ILE A 4 -0.94 -5.36 -34.16
C ILE A 4 -0.70 -5.83 -35.59
N GLU A 5 -0.31 -7.10 -35.75
CA GLU A 5 -0.29 -7.73 -37.07
C GLU A 5 -1.74 -7.87 -37.56
N ASP A 6 -1.93 -7.56 -38.84
CA ASP A 6 -3.17 -7.54 -39.62
C ASP A 6 -4.13 -6.33 -39.45
N GLY A 7 -3.81 -5.27 -40.22
CA GLY A 7 -4.82 -4.44 -40.88
C GLY A 7 -5.37 -3.23 -40.12
N MET A 8 -5.14 -3.13 -38.81
CA MET A 8 -5.56 -1.98 -38.00
C MET A 8 -4.33 -1.33 -37.36
N ARG A 9 -4.09 -0.04 -37.65
CA ARG A 9 -3.07 0.78 -36.96
C ARG A 9 -3.53 1.05 -35.52
N GLY A 10 -3.45 0.03 -34.68
CA GLY A 10 -3.71 0.11 -33.25
C GLY A 10 -2.49 -0.38 -32.50
N TRP A 11 -2.21 0.25 -31.37
CA TRP A 11 -1.27 -0.27 -30.38
C TRP A 11 -2.08 -1.10 -29.39
N HIS A 12 -1.57 -2.25 -28.94
CA HIS A 12 -2.09 -2.82 -27.70
C HIS A 12 -1.84 -1.80 -26.59
N PRO A 13 -2.87 -1.37 -25.85
CA PRO A 13 -2.69 -0.39 -24.80
C PRO A 13 -1.74 -0.98 -23.75
N PRO A 14 -0.72 -0.22 -23.29
CA PRO A 14 0.05 -0.65 -22.14
C PRO A 14 -0.91 -0.82 -20.96
N GLN A 15 -0.70 -1.84 -20.14
CA GLN A 15 -1.45 -2.02 -18.89
C GLN A 15 -0.98 -0.97 -17.88
N ALA A 16 -1.45 0.28 -18.05
CA ALA A 16 -1.20 1.37 -17.13
C ALA A 16 -2.17 1.27 -15.95
N MET A 17 -1.64 1.16 -14.74
CA MET A 17 -2.43 1.10 -13.51
C MET A 17 -1.67 1.73 -12.35
N SER A 18 -2.36 2.05 -11.26
CA SER A 18 -1.71 2.52 -10.04
C SER A 18 -0.92 1.39 -9.37
N LEU A 19 0.09 1.73 -8.56
CA LEU A 19 0.84 0.75 -7.78
C LEU A 19 -0.10 -0.11 -6.92
N ASN A 20 -1.08 0.50 -6.26
CA ASN A 20 -2.04 -0.22 -5.43
C ASN A 20 -2.89 -1.21 -6.24
N ALA A 21 -3.33 -0.84 -7.45
CA ALA A 21 -4.07 -1.74 -8.31
C ALA A 21 -3.20 -2.92 -8.77
N TRP A 22 -1.95 -2.64 -9.15
CA TRP A 22 -1.00 -3.69 -9.52
C TRP A 22 -0.72 -4.65 -8.36
N LEU A 23 -0.46 -4.13 -7.16
CA LEU A 23 -0.22 -4.94 -5.96
C LEU A 23 -1.41 -5.85 -5.64
N GLN A 24 -2.64 -5.33 -5.74
CA GLN A 24 -3.86 -6.11 -5.53
C GLN A 24 -4.01 -7.25 -6.55
N ASN A 25 -3.74 -6.96 -7.82
CA ASN A 25 -3.80 -7.97 -8.88
C ASN A 25 -2.77 -9.07 -8.65
N VAL A 26 -1.50 -8.71 -8.46
CA VAL A 26 -0.42 -9.68 -8.22
C VAL A 26 -0.68 -10.50 -6.96
N TRP A 27 -1.16 -9.86 -5.89
CA TRP A 27 -1.52 -10.59 -4.67
C TRP A 27 -2.65 -11.59 -4.92
N THR A 28 -3.70 -11.19 -5.64
CA THR A 28 -4.82 -12.08 -5.98
C THR A 28 -4.37 -13.25 -6.86
N GLU A 29 -3.52 -12.98 -7.85
CA GLU A 29 -2.93 -13.99 -8.75
C GLU A 29 -2.01 -14.98 -8.01
N SER A 30 -1.46 -14.58 -6.87
CA SER A 30 -0.64 -15.47 -6.02
C SER A 30 -1.46 -16.48 -5.21
N TRP A 31 -2.80 -16.46 -5.31
CA TRP A 31 -3.73 -17.34 -4.57
C TRP A 31 -3.46 -17.36 -3.06
N PRO A 32 -3.60 -16.21 -2.39
CA PRO A 32 -3.18 -16.06 -1.01
C PRO A 32 -4.21 -16.64 -0.04
N GLU A 33 -3.75 -17.09 1.12
CA GLU A 33 -4.63 -17.54 2.21
C GLU A 33 -5.35 -16.38 2.92
N ARG A 34 -4.86 -15.15 2.73
CA ARG A 34 -5.32 -13.95 3.43
C ARG A 34 -5.52 -12.80 2.46
N MET A 35 -6.52 -11.97 2.73
CA MET A 35 -6.88 -10.81 1.91
C MET A 35 -6.66 -9.49 2.64
N PRO A 36 -6.40 -8.39 1.92
CA PRO A 36 -6.40 -7.06 2.52
C PRO A 36 -7.78 -6.73 3.07
N ALA A 37 -7.82 -6.20 4.29
CA ALA A 37 -9.04 -5.77 4.95
C ALA A 37 -9.71 -4.61 4.21
N SER A 38 -11.02 -4.67 4.01
CA SER A 38 -11.81 -3.55 3.46
C SER A 38 -11.88 -2.37 4.44
N ASP A 39 -12.11 -1.17 3.92
CA ASP A 39 -12.18 0.05 4.75
C ASP A 39 -13.29 -0.03 5.81
N ILE A 40 -14.43 -0.62 5.46
CA ILE A 40 -15.55 -0.85 6.38
C ILE A 40 -15.12 -1.78 7.51
N LEU A 41 -14.43 -2.88 7.20
CA LEU A 41 -13.94 -3.83 8.20
C LEU A 41 -12.95 -3.14 9.14
N ARG A 42 -11.95 -2.45 8.61
CA ARG A 42 -10.95 -1.73 9.41
C ARG A 42 -11.59 -0.68 10.31
N THR A 43 -12.48 0.14 9.77
CA THR A 43 -13.20 1.19 10.52
C THR A 43 -14.05 0.57 11.64
N SER A 44 -14.78 -0.50 11.35
CA SER A 44 -15.60 -1.21 12.34
C SER A 44 -14.76 -1.79 13.47
N LEU A 45 -13.57 -2.30 13.15
CA LEU A 45 -12.64 -2.89 14.10
C LEU A 45 -12.04 -1.80 15.00
N TRP A 46 -11.58 -0.68 14.44
CA TRP A 46 -11.10 0.47 15.21
C TRP A 46 -12.17 1.03 16.15
N TYR A 47 -13.40 1.17 15.65
CA TYR A 47 -14.51 1.69 16.44
C TYR A 47 -14.88 0.76 17.60
N ARG A 48 -14.85 -0.56 17.37
CA ARG A 48 -15.04 -1.55 18.43
C ARG A 48 -13.90 -1.50 19.44
N LEU A 49 -12.65 -1.53 18.99
CA LEU A 49 -11.48 -1.55 19.87
C LEU A 49 -11.37 -0.28 20.73
N SER A 50 -11.73 0.88 20.19
CA SER A 50 -11.73 2.15 20.96
C SER A 50 -12.82 2.20 22.05
N SER A 51 -13.79 1.28 22.03
CA SER A 51 -14.73 1.09 23.15
C SER A 51 -14.17 0.21 24.27
N GLU A 52 -13.21 -0.66 23.97
CA GLU A 52 -12.55 -1.57 24.91
C GLU A 52 -11.26 -0.95 25.47
N ILE A 53 -10.54 -0.22 24.62
CA ILE A 53 -9.24 0.43 24.90
C ILE A 53 -9.45 1.94 24.77
N HIS A 54 -9.94 2.54 25.85
CA HIS A 54 -10.39 3.93 25.83
C HIS A 54 -9.26 4.91 25.48
N PRO A 55 -9.52 5.87 24.56
CA PRO A 55 -8.55 6.90 24.24
C PRO A 55 -8.26 7.80 25.44
N PRO A 56 -7.01 8.26 25.60
CA PRO A 56 -6.67 9.24 26.62
C PRO A 56 -7.27 10.61 26.27
N SER A 57 -7.60 11.42 27.29
CA SER A 57 -8.01 12.81 27.09
C SER A 57 -6.96 13.60 26.28
N PRO A 58 -7.36 14.47 25.34
CA PRO A 58 -8.71 14.94 25.05
C PRO A 58 -9.42 14.18 23.91
N PHE A 59 -8.94 13.01 23.51
CA PHE A 59 -9.49 12.30 22.35
C PHE A 59 -10.84 11.65 22.68
N GLU A 60 -11.82 11.90 21.83
CA GLU A 60 -13.14 11.27 21.90
C GLU A 60 -13.23 10.09 20.94
N ARG A 61 -14.08 9.12 21.30
CA ARG A 61 -14.36 7.96 20.44
C ARG A 61 -15.31 8.37 19.30
N ASP A 62 -14.75 8.77 18.18
CA ASP A 62 -15.49 9.08 16.97
C ASP A 62 -14.86 8.43 15.71
N LEU A 63 -15.50 8.63 14.55
CA LEU A 63 -15.00 8.13 13.27
C LEU A 63 -13.73 8.85 12.81
N GLY A 64 -13.53 10.10 13.24
CA GLY A 64 -12.32 10.86 12.94
C GLY A 64 -11.08 10.22 13.58
N LEU A 65 -11.18 9.84 14.85
CA LEU A 65 -10.14 9.10 15.56
C LEU A 65 -9.87 7.75 14.90
N CYS A 66 -10.91 7.02 14.48
CA CYS A 66 -10.74 5.74 13.79
C CYS A 66 -9.98 5.92 12.45
N SER A 67 -10.31 6.94 11.68
CA SER A 67 -9.61 7.28 10.43
C SER A 67 -8.14 7.65 10.69
N LEU A 68 -7.88 8.45 11.72
CA LEU A 68 -6.52 8.85 12.09
C LEU A 68 -5.68 7.65 12.56
N LEU A 69 -6.28 6.72 13.30
CA LEU A 69 -5.61 5.48 13.72
C LEU A 69 -5.26 4.61 12.51
N ASP A 70 -6.19 4.42 11.57
CA ASP A 70 -5.97 3.63 10.35
C ASP A 70 -4.87 4.25 9.48
N GLU A 71 -4.93 5.56 9.25
CA GLU A 71 -3.93 6.30 8.50
C GLU A 71 -2.55 6.21 9.18
N ASN A 72 -2.49 6.45 10.49
CA ASN A 72 -1.23 6.37 11.23
C ASN A 72 -0.63 4.96 11.17
N TYR A 73 -1.47 3.94 11.35
CA TYR A 73 -1.06 2.53 11.25
C TYR A 73 -0.48 2.22 9.86
N GLY A 74 -1.15 2.67 8.79
CA GLY A 74 -0.68 2.53 7.42
C GLY A 74 0.64 3.27 7.15
N VAL A 75 0.78 4.52 7.60
CA VAL A 75 2.01 5.31 7.46
C VAL A 75 3.17 4.62 8.19
N MET A 76 2.96 4.15 9.42
CA MET A 76 4.00 3.44 10.15
C MET A 76 4.50 2.21 9.41
N ILE A 77 3.60 1.37 8.89
CA ILE A 77 3.96 0.20 8.08
C ILE A 77 4.75 0.63 6.84
N ARG A 78 4.27 1.64 6.11
CA ARG A 78 4.95 2.15 4.91
C ARG A 78 6.37 2.62 5.19
N HIS A 79 6.63 3.10 6.40
CA HIS A 79 7.93 3.54 6.87
C HIS A 79 8.75 2.48 7.62
N GLY A 80 8.30 1.22 7.64
CA GLY A 80 9.02 0.12 8.32
C GLY A 80 9.00 0.21 9.85
N ILE A 81 8.05 0.96 10.42
CA ILE A 81 7.89 1.14 11.86
C ILE A 81 6.78 0.20 12.33
N GLU A 82 7.09 -0.72 13.25
CA GLU A 82 6.08 -1.64 13.82
C GLU A 82 5.09 -0.87 14.73
N PRO A 83 3.78 -0.82 14.38
CA PRO A 83 2.77 -0.06 15.13
C PRO A 83 2.60 -0.50 16.58
N ALA A 84 2.78 -1.79 16.86
CA ALA A 84 2.55 -2.39 18.18
C ALA A 84 3.80 -2.44 19.08
N ALA A 85 4.94 -1.91 18.64
CA ALA A 85 6.23 -2.05 19.33
C ALA A 85 6.91 -0.70 19.66
N GLY A 86 7.99 -0.80 20.43
CA GLY A 86 8.89 0.29 20.78
C GLY A 86 9.10 0.45 22.29
N PHE A 87 9.97 1.40 22.67
CA PHE A 87 10.33 1.66 24.06
C PHE A 87 9.22 2.38 24.83
N PRO A 88 9.07 2.13 26.15
CA PRO A 88 8.12 2.85 27.00
C PRO A 88 8.14 4.35 26.76
N SER A 89 6.94 4.94 26.61
CA SER A 89 6.79 6.34 26.20
C SER A 89 5.61 7.00 26.93
N THR A 90 5.09 8.08 26.35
CA THR A 90 3.95 8.82 26.89
C THR A 90 2.68 7.95 26.92
N PRO A 91 1.71 8.25 27.80
CA PRO A 91 0.44 7.50 27.85
C PRO A 91 -0.28 7.40 26.50
N LEU A 92 -0.20 8.44 25.68
CA LEU A 92 -0.77 8.44 24.33
C LEU A 92 -0.08 7.40 23.42
N VAL A 93 1.24 7.30 23.47
CA VAL A 93 2.01 6.36 22.65
C VAL A 93 1.75 4.92 23.11
N GLU A 94 1.68 4.67 24.42
CA GLU A 94 1.35 3.35 24.95
C GLU A 94 -0.06 2.92 24.56
N TRP A 95 -1.05 3.78 24.73
CA TRP A 95 -2.42 3.54 24.28
C TRP A 95 -2.47 3.21 22.78
N ARG A 96 -1.81 4.03 21.94
CA ARG A 96 -1.76 3.81 20.49
C ARG A 96 -1.14 2.46 20.13
N ARG A 97 -0.07 2.03 20.83
CA ARG A 97 0.55 0.71 20.62
C ARG A 97 -0.38 -0.42 21.05
N GLU A 98 -1.07 -0.26 22.17
CA GLU A 98 -2.01 -1.24 22.68
C GLU A 98 -3.17 -1.46 21.70
N ILE A 99 -3.82 -0.38 21.28
CA ILE A 99 -4.93 -0.46 20.32
C ILE A 99 -4.46 -0.96 18.95
N SER A 100 -3.26 -0.57 18.49
CA SER A 100 -2.66 -1.09 17.25
C SER A 100 -2.36 -2.59 17.33
N ARG A 101 -1.91 -3.08 18.48
CA ARG A 101 -1.69 -4.52 18.72
C ARG A 101 -3.01 -5.28 18.65
N ALA A 102 -4.05 -4.77 19.32
CA ALA A 102 -5.37 -5.38 19.29
C ALA A 102 -5.97 -5.38 17.88
N PHE A 103 -5.75 -4.32 17.11
CA PHE A 103 -6.15 -4.21 15.70
C PHE A 103 -5.46 -5.26 14.83
N LYS A 104 -4.13 -5.36 14.90
CA LYS A 104 -3.35 -6.37 14.18
C LYS A 104 -3.82 -7.80 14.49
N VAL A 105 -4.03 -8.11 15.77
CA VAL A 105 -4.55 -9.40 16.22
C VAL A 105 -5.97 -9.65 15.71
N GLY A 106 -6.83 -8.63 15.75
CA GLY A 106 -8.20 -8.71 15.26
C GLY A 106 -8.27 -9.03 13.76
N LEU A 107 -7.49 -8.32 12.94
CA LEU A 107 -7.38 -8.59 11.51
C LEU A 107 -6.88 -10.02 11.24
N ASN A 108 -5.78 -10.41 11.89
CA ASN A 108 -5.18 -11.73 11.71
C ASN A 108 -6.17 -12.86 12.05
N ARG A 109 -6.95 -12.70 13.12
CA ARG A 109 -7.96 -13.69 13.55
C ARG A 109 -9.06 -13.89 12.51
N GLU A 110 -9.40 -12.82 11.79
CA GLU A 110 -10.43 -12.85 10.74
C GLU A 110 -9.85 -13.20 9.35
N GLY A 111 -8.57 -13.53 9.26
CA GLY A 111 -7.92 -13.89 8.00
C GLY A 111 -7.55 -12.68 7.12
N PHE A 112 -7.55 -11.47 7.68
CA PHE A 112 -7.25 -10.24 6.95
C PHE A 112 -5.93 -9.61 7.39
N PHE A 113 -5.36 -8.73 6.57
CA PHE A 113 -4.21 -7.87 6.91
C PHE A 113 -4.48 -6.42 6.50
N HIS A 114 -3.67 -5.46 6.96
CA HIS A 114 -3.87 -4.06 6.60
C HIS A 114 -3.34 -3.79 5.18
N PRO A 115 -4.06 -3.09 4.27
CA PRO A 115 -3.63 -2.89 2.87
C PRO A 115 -2.22 -2.30 2.69
N ALA A 116 -1.74 -1.50 3.65
CA ALA A 116 -0.37 -0.98 3.65
C ALA A 116 0.72 -2.07 3.70
N GLU A 117 0.39 -3.30 4.09
CA GLU A 117 1.31 -4.45 4.09
C GLU A 117 1.48 -5.07 2.69
N LEU A 118 0.65 -4.68 1.70
CA LEU A 118 0.70 -5.25 0.34
C LEU A 118 2.08 -5.22 -0.30
N PRO A 119 2.86 -4.11 -0.28
CA PRO A 119 4.19 -4.10 -0.89
C PRO A 119 5.12 -5.17 -0.29
N ILE A 120 5.02 -5.41 1.02
CA ILE A 120 5.83 -6.40 1.74
C ILE A 120 5.42 -7.81 1.32
N LEU A 121 4.11 -8.09 1.32
CA LEU A 121 3.57 -9.41 1.00
C LEU A 121 3.80 -9.78 -0.47
N VAL A 122 3.58 -8.84 -1.39
CA VAL A 122 3.86 -9.03 -2.82
C VAL A 122 5.34 -9.22 -3.07
N SER A 123 6.22 -8.48 -2.39
CA SER A 123 7.67 -8.69 -2.49
C SER A 123 8.05 -10.11 -2.07
N GLY A 124 7.45 -10.64 -1.00
CA GLY A 124 7.64 -12.02 -0.56
C GLY A 124 7.15 -13.05 -1.58
N ALA A 125 5.97 -12.82 -2.17
CA ALA A 125 5.40 -13.68 -3.20
C ALA A 125 6.29 -13.72 -4.46
N ILE A 126 6.71 -12.57 -4.98
CA ILE A 126 7.61 -12.45 -6.14
C ILE A 126 8.98 -13.08 -5.86
N SER A 127 9.46 -13.00 -4.62
CA SER A 127 10.73 -13.64 -4.24
C SER A 127 10.66 -15.16 -4.27
N THR A 128 9.46 -15.73 -4.10
CA THR A 128 9.21 -17.18 -4.07
C THR A 128 8.75 -17.72 -5.42
N ASN A 129 8.06 -16.90 -6.22
CA ASN A 129 7.58 -17.24 -7.55
C ASN A 129 7.89 -16.12 -8.54
N ASP A 130 8.89 -16.36 -9.40
CA ASP A 130 9.36 -15.40 -10.40
C ASP A 130 8.31 -15.10 -11.49
N GLU A 131 7.36 -16.01 -11.73
CA GLU A 131 6.31 -15.82 -12.75
C GLU A 131 5.35 -14.67 -12.41
N LEU A 132 5.28 -14.27 -11.14
CA LEU A 132 4.50 -13.12 -10.69
C LEU A 132 5.14 -11.78 -11.06
N CYS A 133 6.43 -11.77 -11.42
CA CYS A 133 7.14 -10.55 -11.78
C CYS A 133 7.00 -10.24 -13.28
N PRO A 134 6.49 -9.06 -13.67
CA PRO A 134 6.47 -8.65 -15.07
C PRO A 134 7.90 -8.55 -15.61
N GLY A 135 8.13 -8.99 -16.85
CA GLY A 135 9.48 -8.93 -17.45
C GLY A 135 9.96 -7.52 -17.83
N LYS A 136 9.03 -6.58 -18.07
CA LYS A 136 9.33 -5.15 -18.34
C LYS A 136 8.36 -4.27 -17.57
N ILE A 137 8.86 -3.22 -16.92
CA ILE A 137 8.08 -2.31 -16.09
C ILE A 137 8.50 -0.87 -16.38
N SER A 138 7.52 0.04 -16.50
CA SER A 138 7.77 1.47 -16.50
C SER A 138 7.16 2.09 -15.24
N LEU A 139 7.98 2.72 -14.40
CA LEU A 139 7.56 3.39 -13.18
C LEU A 139 7.47 4.90 -13.41
N SER A 140 6.35 5.52 -13.06
CA SER A 140 6.13 6.96 -13.20
C SER A 140 5.38 7.54 -12.01
N GLY A 141 5.74 8.76 -11.59
CA GLY A 141 5.10 9.46 -10.47
C GLY A 141 5.60 9.07 -9.07
N PHE A 142 6.76 8.40 -8.97
CA PHE A 142 7.36 7.96 -7.70
C PHE A 142 8.59 8.80 -7.33
N GLU A 143 8.40 10.09 -7.07
CA GLU A 143 9.50 11.00 -6.69
C GLU A 143 9.99 10.77 -5.24
N SER A 144 9.11 10.28 -4.37
CA SER A 144 9.40 10.04 -2.95
C SER A 144 8.63 8.81 -2.43
N PRO A 145 8.96 7.60 -2.93
CA PRO A 145 8.36 6.38 -2.43
C PRO A 145 8.71 6.15 -0.96
N ALA A 146 7.77 5.55 -0.23
CA ALA A 146 8.00 5.12 1.14
C ALA A 146 9.08 4.01 1.19
N PRO A 147 9.77 3.80 2.32
CA PRO A 147 10.79 2.77 2.46
C PRO A 147 10.40 1.40 1.91
N ILE A 148 9.20 0.88 2.26
CA ILE A 148 8.78 -0.44 1.77
C ILE A 148 8.51 -0.49 0.26
N GLU A 149 8.16 0.66 -0.34
CA GLU A 149 7.95 0.79 -1.79
C GLU A 149 9.31 0.83 -2.49
N LYS A 150 10.31 1.48 -1.90
CA LYS A 150 11.70 1.44 -2.39
C LYS A 150 12.24 0.01 -2.39
N ASP A 151 12.00 -0.73 -1.30
CA ASP A 151 12.43 -2.13 -1.19
C ASP A 151 11.79 -2.99 -2.29
N LEU A 152 10.48 -2.80 -2.54
CA LEU A 152 9.77 -3.44 -3.65
C LEU A 152 10.37 -3.05 -5.01
N PHE A 153 10.61 -1.77 -5.27
CA PHE A 153 11.18 -1.34 -6.56
C PHE A 153 12.59 -1.90 -6.77
N SER A 154 13.42 -1.92 -5.73
CA SER A 154 14.74 -2.56 -5.79
C SER A 154 14.67 -4.07 -6.03
N LEU A 155 13.61 -4.76 -5.58
CA LEU A 155 13.36 -6.16 -5.93
C LEU A 155 12.98 -6.30 -7.40
N LEU A 156 12.08 -5.44 -7.90
CA LEU A 156 11.64 -5.45 -9.30
C LEU A 156 12.80 -5.16 -10.25
N GLU A 157 13.66 -4.19 -9.94
CA GLU A 157 14.86 -3.87 -10.73
C GLU A 157 15.85 -5.03 -10.85
N LYS A 158 15.85 -5.97 -9.90
CA LYS A 158 16.68 -7.17 -9.95
C LYS A 158 16.08 -8.29 -10.80
N LYS A 159 14.76 -8.27 -11.03
CA LYS A 159 14.00 -9.36 -11.66
C LYS A 159 13.40 -8.99 -13.01
N ALA A 160 13.31 -7.69 -13.31
CA ALA A 160 12.67 -7.14 -14.49
C ALA A 160 13.53 -6.03 -15.12
N ASP A 161 13.24 -5.75 -16.39
CA ASP A 161 13.74 -4.57 -17.09
C ASP A 161 12.88 -3.36 -16.67
N VAL A 162 13.40 -2.53 -15.77
CA VAL A 162 12.67 -1.41 -15.16
C VAL A 162 13.17 -0.07 -15.74
N GLU A 163 12.23 0.70 -16.30
CA GLU A 163 12.46 2.08 -16.76
C GLU A 163 11.76 3.08 -15.83
N HIS A 164 12.49 4.10 -15.37
CA HIS A 164 11.91 5.21 -14.59
C HIS A 164 11.56 6.37 -15.53
N CYS A 165 10.28 6.71 -15.59
CA CYS A 165 9.79 7.85 -16.34
C CYS A 165 9.75 9.09 -15.44
N GLU A 166 10.71 9.99 -15.62
CA GLU A 166 10.64 11.32 -15.00
C GLU A 166 9.41 12.08 -15.49
N ALA A 167 8.72 12.76 -14.58
CA ALA A 167 7.68 13.70 -14.97
C ALA A 167 8.31 14.77 -15.87
N GLN A 168 7.88 14.84 -17.13
CA GLN A 168 8.32 15.91 -18.01
C GLN A 168 7.98 17.23 -17.32
N ARG A 169 9.01 18.00 -16.93
CA ARG A 169 8.90 19.41 -16.54
C ARG A 169 8.55 20.24 -17.79
N GLY A 170 7.39 19.98 -18.38
CA GLY A 170 6.84 20.80 -19.43
C GLY A 170 6.42 22.13 -18.83
N LYS A 171 7.11 23.22 -19.18
CA LYS A 171 6.53 24.56 -19.04
C LYS A 171 5.16 24.50 -19.72
N PRO A 172 4.07 24.97 -19.09
CA PRO A 172 2.79 25.06 -19.79
C PRO A 172 3.02 25.94 -21.03
N GLU A 173 2.94 25.34 -22.21
CA GLU A 173 2.93 26.11 -23.44
C GLU A 173 1.71 27.02 -23.35
N ALA A 174 1.96 28.33 -23.48
CA ALA A 174 0.93 29.34 -23.37
C ALA A 174 -0.19 28.99 -24.35
N LEU A 175 -1.35 28.57 -23.82
CA LEU A 175 -2.58 28.45 -24.57
C LEU A 175 -2.88 29.84 -25.15
N ARG A 176 -2.58 30.03 -26.44
CA ARG A 176 -3.07 31.20 -27.16
C ARG A 176 -4.55 30.98 -27.37
N ALA A 177 -5.36 31.73 -26.63
CA ALA A 177 -6.78 31.87 -26.92
C ALA A 177 -6.93 32.39 -28.36
N VAL A 178 -7.77 31.69 -29.14
CA VAL A 178 -8.29 32.16 -30.43
C VAL A 178 -9.61 32.86 -30.17
#